data_AF-A0A7S2NBY2-F1
#
_entry.id   AF-A0A7S2NBY2-F1
#
_cell.length_a   1.000
_cell.length_b   1.000
_cell.length_c   1.000
_cell.angle_alpha   90.00
_cell.angle_beta   90.00
_cell.angle_gamma   90.00
#
_symmetry.space_group_name_H-M   'P 1'
#
loop_
_entity.id
_entity.type
_entity.pdbx_description
1 polymer ?
#
loop_
_entity_poly.entity_id
_entity_poly.type
_entity_poly.pdbx_seq_one_letter_code
_entity_poly.pdbx_strand_id
1 'polypeptide(L)'
;MPSCPTWLREYAAFHRDHRHDPNALMIVYTCTNRMQPGGFGIPGALRAKGRHSSICFGLGDRFQHIGFMLRFAAQHGRVLLIDWQAPEPLEQYLEPSTDEFDWRPQKMERLSNRTAVQRWMAHNWQLGFRRYSHEWASQRWLRITGNVLASAKLNSSALGDSDSFAAPFSCLWRALFKPSRALVGQLAA
;
A
#
# COMPACT_ATOMS: atom_id res chain seq x y z
N MET A 1 8.37 -22.36 -14.78
CA MET A 1 8.07 -20.98 -14.32
C MET A 1 9.19 -20.57 -13.37
N PRO A 2 9.71 -19.33 -13.45
CA PRO A 2 10.73 -18.89 -12.50
C PRO A 2 10.20 -18.98 -11.06
N SER A 3 11.02 -19.50 -10.15
CA SER A 3 10.73 -19.55 -8.72
C SER A 3 10.63 -18.12 -8.17
N CYS A 4 9.70 -17.88 -7.25
CA CYS A 4 9.62 -16.59 -6.59
C CYS A 4 10.87 -16.32 -5.74
N PRO A 5 11.34 -15.07 -5.66
CA PRO A 5 12.55 -14.72 -4.92
C PRO A 5 12.40 -15.00 -3.42
N THR A 6 13.51 -15.33 -2.76
CA THR A 6 13.52 -15.73 -1.34
C THR A 6 13.05 -14.60 -0.42
N TRP A 7 13.35 -13.35 -0.75
CA TRP A 7 12.94 -12.18 0.04
C TRP A 7 11.42 -12.13 0.26
N LEU A 8 10.60 -12.63 -0.68
CA LEU A 8 9.14 -12.65 -0.51
C LEU A 8 8.72 -13.59 0.60
N ARG A 9 9.39 -14.73 0.72
CA ARG A 9 9.15 -15.72 1.77
C ARG A 9 9.65 -15.20 3.11
N GLU A 10 10.84 -14.60 3.12
CA GLU A 10 11.42 -13.96 4.31
C GLU A 10 10.51 -12.82 4.80
N TYR A 11 9.98 -12.00 3.89
CA TYR A 11 9.06 -10.95 4.24
C TYR A 11 7.70 -11.47 4.73
N ALA A 12 7.18 -12.56 4.16
CA ALA A 12 5.96 -13.19 4.69
C ALA A 12 6.17 -13.68 6.13
N ALA A 13 7.30 -14.32 6.43
CA ALA A 13 7.65 -14.70 7.79
C ALA A 13 7.79 -13.48 8.72
N PHE A 14 8.51 -12.44 8.28
CA PHE A 14 8.63 -11.18 9.00
C PHE A 14 7.24 -10.56 9.29
N HIS A 15 6.36 -10.55 8.29
CA HIS A 15 5.01 -9.99 8.40
C HIS A 15 4.22 -10.75 9.46
N ARG A 16 4.14 -12.08 9.38
CA ARG A 16 3.50 -12.93 10.40
C ARG A 16 3.99 -12.61 11.81
N ASP A 17 5.30 -12.53 11.98
CA ASP A 17 5.93 -12.41 13.31
C ASP A 17 5.72 -11.01 13.93
N HIS A 18 5.56 -9.97 13.09
CA HIS A 18 5.43 -8.57 13.54
C HIS A 18 4.02 -7.98 13.39
N ARG A 19 3.11 -8.67 12.70
CA ARG A 19 1.75 -8.20 12.40
C ARG A 19 0.97 -7.76 13.65
N HIS A 20 1.20 -8.43 14.77
CA HIS A 20 0.53 -8.18 16.03
C HIS A 20 1.43 -7.54 17.09
N ASP A 21 2.68 -7.20 16.73
CA ASP A 21 3.60 -6.53 17.65
C ASP A 21 3.14 -5.07 17.87
N PRO A 22 2.88 -4.65 19.12
CA PRO A 22 2.50 -3.27 19.44
C PRO A 22 3.61 -2.24 19.14
N ASN A 23 4.84 -2.66 18.85
CA ASN A 23 5.95 -1.79 18.51
C ASN A 23 6.33 -1.83 17.03
N ALA A 24 5.73 -2.72 16.24
CA ALA A 24 6.05 -2.84 14.83
C ALA A 24 5.73 -1.55 14.06
N LEU A 25 6.63 -1.23 13.15
CA LEU A 25 6.45 -0.16 12.17
C LEU A 25 5.48 -0.63 11.09
N MET A 26 4.47 0.18 10.81
CA MET A 26 3.35 -0.15 9.94
C MET A 26 3.33 0.80 8.74
N ILE A 27 2.99 0.25 7.58
CA ILE A 27 2.62 1.03 6.40
C ILE A 27 1.23 0.60 5.94
N VAL A 28 0.34 1.58 5.80
CA VAL A 28 -1.05 1.39 5.40
C VAL A 28 -1.25 2.04 4.04
N TYR A 29 -1.36 1.21 3.00
CA TYR A 29 -1.82 1.68 1.70
C TYR A 29 -3.34 1.85 1.76
N THR A 30 -3.83 3.09 1.64
CA THR A 30 -5.26 3.40 1.80
C THR A 30 -5.88 3.98 0.54
N CYS A 31 -7.06 3.44 0.22
CA CYS A 31 -7.99 3.94 -0.76
C CYS A 31 -9.40 3.87 -0.19
N THR A 32 -9.95 5.00 0.26
CA THR A 32 -11.30 5.05 0.85
C THR A 32 -12.12 6.22 0.29
N ASN A 33 -13.43 6.02 0.15
CA ASN A 33 -14.39 7.06 -0.26
C ASN A 33 -14.50 8.21 0.76
N ARG A 34 -13.99 8.01 1.99
CA ARG A 34 -14.00 9.01 3.08
C ARG A 34 -12.85 10.01 3.01
N MET A 35 -11.89 9.86 2.10
CA MET A 35 -10.88 10.90 1.93
C MET A 35 -11.48 12.10 1.17
N GLN A 36 -12.37 12.83 1.86
CA GLN A 36 -12.89 14.12 1.40
C GLN A 36 -11.73 15.13 1.29
N PRO A 37 -11.76 16.02 0.30
CA PRO A 37 -10.86 17.16 0.28
C PRO A 37 -11.33 18.19 1.33
N GLY A 38 -10.64 18.29 2.47
CA GLY A 38 -10.87 19.40 3.38
C GLY A 38 -10.36 19.13 4.79
N GLY A 39 -9.21 19.70 5.14
CA GLY A 39 -8.66 19.57 6.50
C GLY A 39 -7.42 20.41 6.81
N PHE A 40 -7.16 21.49 6.07
CA PHE A 40 -6.41 22.66 6.55
C PHE A 40 -7.10 23.89 5.96
N GLY A 41 -7.57 24.77 6.83
CA GLY A 41 -8.45 25.88 6.48
C GLY A 41 -7.75 26.94 5.62
N ILE A 42 -8.29 27.17 4.43
CA ILE A 42 -8.20 28.46 3.74
C ILE A 42 -9.64 28.86 3.39
N PRO A 43 -10.23 29.86 4.07
CA PRO A 43 -11.50 30.44 3.66
C PRO A 43 -11.28 31.22 2.35
N GLY A 44 -12.05 30.91 1.31
CA GLY A 44 -12.12 31.76 0.10
C GLY A 44 -11.74 31.13 -1.25
N ALA A 45 -11.68 29.81 -1.39
CA ALA A 45 -11.51 29.19 -2.71
C ALA A 45 -12.87 28.99 -3.41
N LEU A 46 -13.19 29.95 -4.28
CA LEU A 46 -14.25 29.92 -5.28
C LEU A 46 -14.31 28.60 -6.07
N ARG A 47 -15.52 28.26 -6.49
CA ARG A 47 -15.91 27.24 -7.48
C ARG A 47 -14.87 27.03 -8.60
N ALA A 48 -13.91 26.14 -8.39
CA ALA A 48 -13.11 25.55 -9.45
C ALA A 48 -13.62 24.13 -9.74
N LYS A 49 -13.97 23.89 -11.01
CA LYS A 49 -13.77 22.59 -11.66
C LYS A 49 -12.32 22.18 -11.35
N GLY A 50 -12.13 21.26 -10.41
CA GLY A 50 -10.80 20.94 -9.89
C GLY A 50 -10.83 20.54 -8.42
N ARG A 51 -11.78 19.68 -8.05
CA ARG A 51 -11.71 19.02 -6.74
C ARG A 51 -10.61 17.98 -6.85
N HIS A 52 -9.47 18.23 -6.22
CA HIS A 52 -8.52 17.17 -5.89
C HIS A 52 -9.15 16.28 -4.81
N SER A 53 -10.16 15.49 -5.22
CA SER A 53 -10.48 14.25 -4.52
C SER A 53 -9.18 13.47 -4.38
N SER A 54 -8.98 12.82 -3.25
CA SER A 54 -7.96 11.79 -3.11
C SER A 54 -8.39 10.66 -4.03
N ILE A 55 -8.03 10.74 -5.30
CA ILE A 55 -8.47 9.81 -6.33
C ILE A 55 -7.75 8.50 -6.04
N CYS A 56 -8.49 7.54 -5.53
CA CYS A 56 -8.11 6.17 -5.74
C CYS A 56 -8.08 5.90 -7.25
N PHE A 57 -6.92 5.52 -7.79
CA PHE A 57 -6.69 5.36 -9.24
C PHE A 57 -7.47 4.21 -9.88
N GLY A 58 -7.20 3.88 -11.15
CA GLY A 58 -7.75 2.68 -11.76
C GLY A 58 -7.31 1.41 -11.02
N LEU A 59 -8.01 0.30 -11.26
CA LEU A 59 -7.73 -1.00 -10.63
C LEU A 59 -6.26 -1.42 -10.84
N GLY A 60 -5.75 -1.30 -12.07
CA GLY A 60 -4.37 -1.67 -12.42
C GLY A 60 -3.32 -0.86 -11.67
N ASP A 61 -3.49 0.46 -11.59
CA ASP A 61 -2.57 1.36 -10.89
C ASP A 61 -2.44 1.01 -9.41
N ARG A 62 -3.56 0.67 -8.78
CA ARG A 62 -3.58 0.31 -7.36
C ARG A 62 -2.87 -1.00 -7.08
N PHE A 63 -3.00 -2.00 -7.96
CA PHE A 63 -2.27 -3.26 -7.81
C PHE A 63 -0.77 -3.08 -8.03
N GLN A 64 -0.36 -2.25 -8.99
CA GLN A 64 1.04 -1.88 -9.14
C GLN A 64 1.56 -1.15 -7.90
N HIS A 65 0.76 -0.24 -7.34
CA HIS A 65 1.11 0.49 -6.12
C HIS A 65 1.22 -0.46 -4.92
N ILE A 66 0.31 -1.42 -4.75
CA ILE A 66 0.43 -2.46 -3.71
C ILE A 66 1.75 -3.23 -3.86
N GLY A 67 2.11 -3.63 -5.08
CA GLY A 67 3.39 -4.30 -5.35
C GLY A 67 4.60 -3.43 -4.98
N PHE A 68 4.53 -2.13 -5.23
CA PHE A 68 5.54 -1.16 -4.79
C PHE A 68 5.60 -1.03 -3.27
N MET A 69 4.45 -0.89 -2.61
CA MET A 69 4.34 -0.79 -1.15
C MET A 69 4.88 -2.03 -0.45
N LEU A 70 4.69 -3.22 -1.03
CA LEU A 70 5.28 -4.45 -0.53
C LEU A 70 6.81 -4.40 -0.54
N ARG A 71 7.41 -3.99 -1.66
CA ARG A 71 8.87 -3.85 -1.74
C ARG A 71 9.39 -2.81 -0.75
N PHE A 72 8.72 -1.67 -0.66
CA PHE A 72 9.04 -0.62 0.31
C PHE A 72 8.96 -1.15 1.75
N ALA A 73 7.90 -1.87 2.08
CA ALA A 73 7.68 -2.42 3.41
C ALA A 73 8.79 -3.42 3.77
N ALA A 74 9.15 -4.30 2.82
CA ALA A 74 10.23 -5.26 3.01
C ALA A 74 11.58 -4.58 3.21
N GLN A 75 11.92 -3.60 2.39
CA GLN A 75 13.18 -2.88 2.48
C GLN A 75 13.33 -2.10 3.80
N HIS A 76 12.24 -1.58 4.34
CA HIS A 76 12.26 -0.74 5.55
C HIS A 76 11.81 -1.47 6.82
N GLY A 77 11.65 -2.81 6.78
CA GLY A 77 11.22 -3.58 7.95
C GLY A 77 9.88 -3.11 8.51
N ARG A 78 8.89 -2.88 7.64
CA ARG A 78 7.54 -2.45 8.01
C ARG A 78 6.51 -3.50 7.66
N VAL A 79 5.47 -3.60 8.47
CA VAL A 79 4.29 -4.44 8.19
C VAL A 79 3.38 -3.71 7.21
N LEU A 80 3.15 -4.31 6.05
CA LEU A 80 2.20 -3.81 5.05
C LEU A 80 0.76 -4.16 5.41
N LEU A 81 -0.11 -3.15 5.40
CA LEU A 81 -1.55 -3.26 5.47
C LEU A 81 -2.21 -2.60 4.26
N ILE A 82 -3.31 -3.17 3.78
CA ILE A 82 -4.03 -2.70 2.59
C ILE A 82 -5.47 -2.33 3.00
N ASP A 83 -5.75 -1.03 3.06
CA ASP A 83 -7.06 -0.47 3.37
C ASP A 83 -7.74 0.05 2.10
N TRP A 84 -8.28 -0.87 1.30
CA TRP A 84 -8.97 -0.55 0.06
C TRP A 84 -10.47 -0.76 0.25
N GLN A 85 -11.22 0.34 0.31
CA GLN A 85 -12.66 0.37 0.57
C GLN A 85 -13.48 1.01 -0.57
N ALA A 86 -12.83 1.52 -1.61
CA ALA A 86 -13.48 2.21 -2.73
C ALA A 86 -12.96 1.65 -4.05
N PRO A 87 -13.77 1.48 -5.12
CA PRO A 87 -15.22 1.64 -5.13
C PRO A 87 -15.94 0.59 -4.26
N GLU A 88 -15.34 -0.58 -4.08
CA GLU A 88 -15.78 -1.65 -3.18
C GLU A 88 -14.58 -2.14 -2.35
N PRO A 89 -14.82 -2.79 -1.18
CA PRO A 89 -13.78 -3.43 -0.38
C PRO A 89 -13.02 -4.50 -1.15
N LEU A 90 -11.69 -4.47 -1.09
CA LEU A 90 -10.83 -5.47 -1.75
C LEU A 90 -11.14 -6.89 -1.28
N GLU A 91 -11.50 -7.01 0.00
CA GLU A 91 -11.83 -8.28 0.67
C GLU A 91 -13.06 -8.99 0.07
N GLN A 92 -13.89 -8.30 -0.72
CA GLN A 92 -14.97 -8.94 -1.47
C GLN A 92 -14.45 -9.86 -2.58
N TYR A 93 -13.29 -9.52 -3.15
CA TYR A 93 -12.75 -10.20 -4.34
C TYR A 93 -11.50 -11.02 -4.03
N LEU A 94 -10.68 -10.57 -3.08
CA LEU A 94 -9.39 -11.17 -2.75
C LEU A 94 -9.25 -11.41 -1.25
N GLU A 95 -8.59 -12.51 -0.92
CA GLU A 95 -8.17 -12.86 0.44
C GLU A 95 -6.64 -12.94 0.51
N PRO A 96 -6.05 -12.84 1.72
CA PRO A 96 -4.67 -13.25 1.95
C PRO A 96 -4.38 -14.64 1.36
N SER A 97 -3.30 -14.74 0.57
CA SER A 97 -2.90 -15.99 -0.08
C SER A 97 -2.59 -17.10 0.94
N THR A 98 -1.96 -16.72 2.05
CA THR A 98 -1.46 -17.56 3.12
C THR A 98 -1.78 -16.92 4.46
N ASP A 99 -1.81 -17.74 5.53
CA ASP A 99 -1.96 -17.24 6.89
C ASP A 99 -0.70 -16.52 7.39
N GLU A 100 0.42 -16.66 6.69
CA GLU A 100 1.68 -15.95 6.98
C GLU A 100 1.64 -14.48 6.56
N PHE A 101 0.75 -14.09 5.64
CA PHE A 101 0.70 -12.72 5.14
C PHE A 101 -0.74 -12.19 5.14
N ASP A 102 -1.26 -11.88 6.34
CA ASP A 102 -2.54 -11.19 6.49
C ASP A 102 -2.43 -9.67 6.39
N TRP A 103 -2.52 -9.16 5.16
CA TRP A 103 -2.50 -7.71 4.87
C TRP A 103 -3.75 -6.94 5.32
N ARG A 104 -4.79 -7.61 5.83
CA ARG A 104 -6.05 -6.94 6.17
C ARG A 104 -5.89 -6.11 7.43
N PRO A 105 -6.29 -4.82 7.43
CA PRO A 105 -6.23 -4.00 8.62
C PRO A 105 -7.37 -4.35 9.59
N GLN A 106 -7.05 -4.40 10.88
CA GLN A 106 -8.01 -4.47 11.97
C GLN A 106 -8.74 -3.13 12.15
N LYS A 107 -9.85 -3.15 12.89
CA LYS A 107 -10.69 -1.96 13.12
C LYS A 107 -9.88 -0.77 13.64
N MET A 108 -9.00 -0.98 14.62
CA MET A 108 -8.17 0.08 15.19
C MET A 108 -7.15 0.64 14.19
N GLU A 109 -6.66 -0.18 13.27
CA GLU A 109 -5.66 0.20 12.26
C GLU A 109 -6.30 1.00 11.11
N ARG A 110 -7.56 0.67 10.78
CA ARG A 110 -8.41 1.50 9.91
C ARG A 110 -8.73 2.85 10.54
N LEU A 111 -8.95 2.89 11.85
CA LEU A 111 -9.28 4.10 12.63
C LEU A 111 -8.07 4.93 13.05
N SER A 112 -6.85 4.40 12.92
CA SER A 112 -5.59 5.12 13.13
C SER A 112 -5.47 6.25 12.11
N ASN A 113 -6.17 7.35 12.41
CA ASN A 113 -6.32 8.54 11.58
C ASN A 113 -5.44 9.69 12.11
N ARG A 114 -4.62 9.42 13.14
CA ARG A 114 -3.97 10.44 13.97
C ARG A 114 -2.49 10.70 13.67
N THR A 115 -1.89 9.96 12.74
CA THR A 115 -0.47 10.09 12.43
C THR A 115 -0.29 10.20 10.92
N ALA A 116 0.08 11.41 10.47
CA ALA A 116 0.54 11.76 9.13
C ALA A 116 -0.09 10.97 7.97
N VAL A 117 -1.33 11.32 7.59
CA VAL A 117 -1.81 11.00 6.24
C VAL A 117 -0.98 11.82 5.26
N GLN A 118 0.12 11.25 4.76
CA GLN A 118 0.87 11.89 3.70
C GLN A 118 0.20 11.57 2.36
N ARG A 119 -0.36 12.60 1.75
CA ARG A 119 -0.93 12.55 0.40
C ARG A 119 0.23 12.67 -0.58
N TRP A 120 0.54 11.58 -1.27
CA TRP A 120 1.61 11.59 -2.25
C TRP A 120 1.11 12.21 -3.55
N MET A 121 1.72 13.34 -3.91
CA MET A 121 1.69 13.82 -5.29
C MET A 121 2.89 13.20 -6.02
N ALA A 122 2.61 12.37 -7.02
CA ALA A 122 3.58 11.58 -7.77
C ALA A 122 4.76 12.35 -8.38
N HIS A 123 4.69 13.69 -8.46
CA HIS A 123 5.66 14.49 -9.17
C HIS A 123 7.07 14.52 -8.56
N ASN A 124 7.23 14.18 -7.26
CA ASN A 124 8.52 14.29 -6.57
C ASN A 124 8.92 13.03 -5.80
N TRP A 125 8.50 11.84 -6.22
CA TRP A 125 8.75 10.61 -5.45
C TRP A 125 10.24 10.36 -5.13
N GLN A 126 11.16 10.60 -6.08
CA GLN A 126 12.61 10.48 -5.86
C GLN A 126 13.17 11.53 -4.88
N LEU A 127 12.66 12.75 -4.95
CA LEU A 127 13.10 13.86 -4.09
C LEU A 127 12.48 13.77 -2.69
N GLY A 128 11.24 13.30 -2.59
CA GLY A 128 10.54 13.09 -1.33
C GLY A 128 11.19 11.98 -0.51
N PHE A 129 11.55 10.88 -1.13
CA PHE A 129 12.08 9.73 -0.38
C PHE A 129 13.37 10.04 0.36
N ARG A 130 14.35 10.67 -0.30
CA ARG A 130 15.60 11.08 0.36
C ARG A 130 15.32 12.12 1.45
N ARG A 131 14.48 13.12 1.16
CA ARG A 131 14.21 14.23 2.07
C ARG A 131 13.42 13.84 3.32
N TYR A 132 12.51 12.88 3.21
CA TYR A 132 11.63 12.48 4.31
C TYR A 132 12.02 11.16 4.98
N SER A 133 13.04 10.45 4.47
CA SER A 133 13.55 9.19 5.06
C SER A 133 13.84 9.28 6.57
N HIS A 134 14.43 10.38 7.02
CA HIS A 134 14.73 10.61 8.44
C HIS A 134 13.48 10.81 9.30
N GLU A 135 12.49 11.55 8.83
CA GLU A 135 11.23 11.76 9.55
C GLU A 135 10.38 10.48 9.59
N TRP A 136 10.46 9.67 8.53
CA TRP A 136 9.68 8.44 8.43
C TRP A 136 10.25 7.31 9.26
N ALA A 137 11.57 7.22 9.38
CA ALA A 137 12.25 6.15 10.12
C ALA A 137 11.67 5.97 11.54
N SER A 138 11.26 7.05 12.20
CA SER A 138 10.69 7.02 13.56
C SER A 138 9.16 6.92 13.60
N GLN A 139 8.45 7.13 12.48
CA GLN A 139 7.00 7.06 12.45
C GLN A 139 6.52 5.61 12.49
N ARG A 140 5.82 5.27 13.57
CA ARG A 140 5.19 3.94 13.71
C ARG A 140 4.16 3.68 12.61
N TRP A 141 3.34 4.65 12.24
CA TRP A 141 2.28 4.48 11.26
C TRP A 141 2.53 5.39 10.07
N LEU A 142 2.76 4.80 8.89
CA LEU A 142 2.80 5.51 7.62
C LEU A 142 1.53 5.21 6.84
N ARG A 143 0.64 6.19 6.69
CA ARG A 143 -0.57 6.03 5.88
C ARG A 143 -0.36 6.71 4.53
N ILE A 144 -0.37 5.90 3.47
CA ILE A 144 -0.08 6.32 2.11
C ILE A 144 -1.35 6.25 1.27
N THR A 145 -1.69 7.38 0.66
CA THR A 145 -2.67 7.45 -0.41
C THR A 145 -2.05 8.12 -1.63
N GLY A 146 -2.47 7.73 -2.83
CA GLY A 146 -2.17 8.49 -4.04
C GLY A 146 -1.43 7.71 -5.14
N ASN A 147 -0.75 8.49 -5.98
CA ASN A 147 -0.24 8.10 -7.29
C ASN A 147 1.23 7.70 -7.19
N VAL A 148 1.60 6.54 -7.74
CA VAL A 148 2.95 6.34 -8.29
C VAL A 148 2.74 6.44 -9.80
N LEU A 149 3.11 7.56 -10.41
CA LEU A 149 2.92 7.72 -11.86
C LEU A 149 3.64 6.57 -12.54
N ALA A 150 2.96 5.88 -13.46
CA ALA A 150 3.49 4.76 -14.23
C ALA A 150 4.83 5.05 -14.96
N SER A 151 5.21 6.32 -15.07
CA SER A 151 6.49 6.80 -15.61
C SER A 151 7.66 6.73 -14.61
N ALA A 152 7.40 6.70 -13.30
CA ALA A 152 8.29 6.05 -12.35
C ALA A 152 8.13 4.55 -12.56
N LYS A 153 8.64 4.06 -13.69
CA LYS A 153 8.81 2.63 -13.91
C LYS A 153 9.34 2.08 -12.59
N LEU A 154 8.77 0.96 -12.14
CA LEU A 154 9.24 0.11 -11.03
C LEU A 154 10.70 -0.37 -11.20
N ASN A 155 11.51 0.36 -11.98
CA ASN A 155 12.94 0.41 -11.92
C ASN A 155 13.30 0.56 -10.46
N SER A 156 13.75 -0.58 -9.96
CA SER A 156 14.45 -0.76 -8.71
C SER A 156 15.20 0.53 -8.35
N SER A 157 16.01 1.08 -9.26
CA SER A 157 17.06 2.09 -9.06
C SER A 157 16.82 3.22 -8.03
N ALA A 158 15.59 3.68 -7.82
CA ALA A 158 15.31 4.77 -6.88
C ALA A 158 15.11 4.35 -5.42
N LEU A 159 14.86 3.06 -5.17
CA LEU A 159 14.85 2.50 -3.82
C LEU A 159 16.28 2.31 -3.28
N GLY A 160 17.33 2.49 -4.10
CA GLY A 160 18.72 2.18 -3.73
C GLY A 160 18.95 0.65 -3.70
N ASP A 161 19.92 0.16 -4.48
CA ASP A 161 20.37 -1.25 -4.51
C ASP A 161 19.29 -2.34 -4.60
N SER A 162 18.34 -2.07 -5.45
CA SER A 162 16.96 -2.52 -5.39
C SER A 162 16.62 -3.67 -6.34
N ASP A 163 17.65 -4.26 -6.94
CA ASP A 163 17.53 -5.58 -7.54
C ASP A 163 17.27 -6.64 -6.46
N SER A 164 17.68 -6.37 -5.22
CA SER A 164 17.47 -7.23 -4.04
C SER A 164 15.99 -7.51 -3.72
N PHE A 165 15.08 -6.60 -4.09
CA PHE A 165 13.63 -6.74 -3.90
C PHE A 165 12.86 -6.80 -5.23
N ALA A 166 13.56 -7.08 -6.34
CA ALA A 166 12.90 -7.35 -7.60
C ALA A 166 12.10 -8.66 -7.49
N ALA A 167 10.88 -8.65 -8.02
CA ALA A 167 10.06 -9.84 -8.15
C ALA A 167 9.13 -9.69 -9.36
N PRO A 168 8.91 -10.76 -10.14
CA PRO A 168 7.85 -10.79 -11.13
C PRO A 168 6.51 -10.43 -10.50
N PHE A 169 5.68 -9.66 -11.21
CA PHE A 169 4.36 -9.27 -10.71
C PHE A 169 3.51 -10.48 -10.30
N SER A 170 3.62 -11.59 -11.03
CA SER A 170 2.94 -12.86 -10.71
C SER A 170 3.33 -13.42 -9.35
N CYS A 171 4.58 -13.24 -8.90
CA CYS A 171 5.03 -13.65 -7.57
C CYS A 171 4.47 -12.75 -6.48
N LEU A 172 4.52 -11.43 -6.67
CA LEU A 172 3.90 -10.47 -5.75
C LEU A 172 2.42 -10.76 -5.57
N TRP A 173 1.72 -10.98 -6.70
CA TRP A 173 0.31 -11.30 -6.71
C TRP A 173 -0.01 -12.57 -5.93
N ARG A 174 0.68 -13.68 -6.21
CA ARG A 174 0.45 -14.96 -5.53
C ARG A 174 0.85 -14.93 -4.06
N ALA A 175 1.83 -14.10 -3.69
CA ALA A 175 2.21 -13.92 -2.29
C ALA A 175 1.15 -13.13 -1.51
N LEU A 176 0.46 -12.18 -2.13
CA LEU A 176 -0.53 -11.34 -1.46
C LEU A 176 -1.94 -11.91 -1.51
N PHE A 177 -2.35 -12.45 -2.65
CA PHE A 177 -3.75 -12.65 -2.97
C PHE A 177 -4.09 -14.07 -3.41
N LYS A 178 -5.25 -14.53 -2.95
CA LYS A 178 -6.03 -15.59 -3.58
C LYS A 178 -7.45 -15.07 -3.83
N PRO A 179 -8.21 -15.65 -4.78
CA PRO A 179 -9.62 -15.32 -4.94
C PRO A 179 -10.39 -15.51 -3.63
N SER A 180 -11.28 -14.57 -3.30
CA SER A 180 -12.13 -14.70 -2.12
C SER A 180 -13.08 -15.90 -2.26
N ARG A 181 -13.50 -16.49 -1.14
CA ARG A 181 -14.50 -17.56 -1.16
C ARG A 181 -15.82 -17.11 -1.81
N ALA A 182 -16.20 -15.85 -1.60
CA ALA A 182 -17.38 -15.25 -2.21
C ALA A 182 -17.29 -15.22 -3.75
N LEU A 183 -16.14 -14.79 -4.28
CA LEU A 183 -15.91 -14.75 -5.73
C LEU A 183 -15.87 -16.16 -6.33
N VAL A 184 -15.21 -17.10 -5.66
CA VAL A 184 -15.17 -18.50 -6.12
C VAL A 184 -16.57 -19.10 -6.18
N GLY A 185 -17.41 -18.83 -5.17
CA GLY A 185 -18.80 -19.29 -5.16
C GLY A 185 -19.65 -18.71 -6.29
N GLN A 186 -19.43 -17.44 -6.66
CA GLN A 186 -20.14 -16.80 -7.78
C GLN A 186 -19.73 -17.33 -9.15
N LEU A 187 -18.48 -17.78 -9.31
CA LEU A 187 -17.96 -18.31 -10.58
C LEU A 187 -18.28 -19.80 -10.78
N ALA A 188 -18.63 -20.51 -9.70
CA ALA A 188 -19.01 -21.91 -9.73
C ALA A 188 -20.53 -22.13 -9.93
N ALA A 189 -21.31 -21.05 -9.88
CA ALA A 189 -22.76 -21.04 -10.10
C ALA A 189 -23.08 -20.68 -11.55
#